data_AF-A0A9E3J5Z3-F1
#
_entry.id   AF-A0A9E3J5Z3-F1
#
_cell.length_a   1.000
_cell.length_b   1.000
_cell.length_c   1.000
_cell.angle_alpha   90.00
_cell.angle_beta   90.00
_cell.angle_gamma   90.00
#
_symmetry.space_group_name_H-M   'P 1'
#
loop_
_entity.id
_entity.type
_entity.pdbx_description
1 polymer ?
#
loop_
_entity_poly.entity_id
_entity_poly.type
_entity_poly.pdbx_seq_one_letter_code
_entity_poly.pdbx_strand_id
1 'polypeptide(L)' 'MYELRSVTKRYSRGKDTVDALAGVDLTIADGDRLVIQGPTGGGKST' A
#
# COMPACT_ATOMS: atom_id res chain seq x y z
N MET A 1 12.40 8.11 10.46
CA MET A 1 11.85 8.54 9.17
C MET A 1 11.56 7.30 8.37
N TYR A 2 10.36 7.17 7.79
CA TYR A 2 10.01 6.04 6.92
C TYR A 2 9.77 6.54 5.49
N GLU A 3 10.24 5.77 4.51
CA GLU A 3 10.08 6.10 3.09
C GLU A 3 9.76 4.84 2.27
N LEU A 4 8.72 4.93 1.46
CA LEU A 4 8.33 3.96 0.45
C LEU A 4 8.38 4.65 -0.90
N ARG A 5 8.97 3.97 -1.89
CA ARG A 5 9.08 4.47 -3.26
C ARG A 5 8.58 3.43 -4.26
N SER A 6 7.60 3.82 -5.06
CA SER A 6 6.99 3.05 -6.14
C SER A 6 6.61 1.61 -5.74
N VAL A 7 6.15 1.45 -4.49
CA VAL A 7 5.85 0.12 -3.94
C VAL A 7 4.66 -0.47 -4.68
N THR A 8 4.88 -1.66 -5.25
CA THR A 8 3.88 -2.40 -5.99
C THR A 8 3.76 -3.80 -5.40
N LYS A 9 2.53 -4.25 -5.17
CA LYS A 9 2.25 -5.61 -4.73
C LYS A 9 1.09 -6.17 -5.50
N ARG A 10 1.32 -7.31 -6.14
CA ARG A 10 0.31 -8.04 -6.89
C ARG A 10 0.03 -9.37 -6.22
N TYR A 11 -1.24 -9.70 -6.08
CA TYR A 11 -1.70 -11.01 -5.64
C TYR A 11 -2.40 -11.70 -6.81
N SER A 12 -2.03 -12.95 -7.05
CA SER A 12 -2.71 -13.79 -8.03
C SER A 12 -3.71 -14.69 -7.30
N ARG A 13 -4.97 -14.68 -7.74
CA ARG A 13 -6.03 -15.54 -7.23
C ARG A 13 -6.60 -16.34 -8.39
N GLY A 14 -6.05 -17.53 -8.61
CA GLY A 14 -6.39 -18.35 -9.77
C GLY A 14 -5.95 -17.66 -11.07
N LYS A 15 -6.90 -17.34 -11.95
CA LYS A 15 -6.65 -16.64 -13.22
C LYS A 15 -6.60 -15.12 -13.08
N ASP A 16 -7.10 -14.58 -11.97
CA ASP A 16 -7.18 -13.14 -11.75
C ASP A 16 -5.92 -12.63 -11.05
N THR A 17 -5.49 -11.42 -11.42
CA THR A 17 -4.42 -10.69 -10.74
C THR A 17 -4.99 -9.40 -10.19
N VAL A 18 -4.71 -9.12 -8.92
CA VAL A 18 -5.10 -7.90 -8.23
C VAL A 18 -3.86 -7.14 -7.81
N ASP A 19 -3.80 -5.87 -8.19
CA ASP A 19 -2.78 -4.94 -7.73
C ASP A 19 -3.24 -4.37 -6.39
N ALA A 20 -2.76 -4.95 -5.30
CA ALA A 20 -3.06 -4.46 -3.96
C ALA A 20 -2.37 -3.13 -3.67
N LEU A 21 -1.16 -2.94 -4.22
CA LEU A 21 -0.48 -1.64 -4.27
C LEU A 21 0.00 -1.43 -5.72
N ALA A 22 -0.22 -0.24 -6.27
CA ALA A 22 0.09 0.09 -7.66
C ALA A 22 1.01 1.34 -7.72
N GLY A 23 2.29 1.15 -7.39
CA GLY A 23 3.29 2.23 -7.45
C GLY A 23 3.10 3.30 -6.37
N VAL A 24 2.96 2.89 -5.10
CA VAL A 24 2.71 3.81 -3.98
C VAL A 24 4.01 4.45 -3.49
N ASP A 25 4.01 5.78 -3.39
CA ASP A 25 5.01 6.58 -2.70
C ASP A 25 4.46 7.07 -1.35
N LEU A 26 5.24 6.94 -0.28
CA LEU A 26 4.86 7.40 1.06
C LEU A 26 6.10 7.83 1.84
N THR A 27 6.06 9.02 2.42
CA THR A 27 7.07 9.50 3.37
C THR A 27 6.39 9.84 4.69
N ILE A 28 6.95 9.36 5.81
CA ILE A 28 6.52 9.69 7.16
C ILE A 28 7.72 10.31 7.88
N ALA A 29 7.59 11.57 8.27
CA ALA A 29 8.66 12.28 8.98
C ALA A 29 8.76 11.82 10.45
N ASP A 30 9.84 12.20 11.12
CA ASP A 30 10.02 11.87 12.52
C ASP A 30 9.00 12.61 13.40
N GLY A 31 8.36 11.87 14.30
CA GLY A 31 7.30 12.41 15.16
C GLY A 31 5.89 12.39 14.56
N ASP A 32 5.75 12.10 13.27
CA ASP A 32 4.44 12.03 12.61
C ASP A 32 3.65 10.78 13.02
N ARG A 33 2.32 10.92 12.98
CA ARG A 33 1.36 9.82 13.06
C ARG A 33 0.51 9.78 11.81
N LEU A 34 0.35 8.58 11.24
CA LEU A 34 -0.46 8.31 10.06
C LEU A 34 -1.60 7.36 10.39
N VAL A 35 -2.75 7.55 9.75
CA VAL A 35 -3.86 6.60 9.72
C VAL A 35 -4.13 6.24 8.26
N ILE A 36 -4.22 4.94 7.98
CA ILE A 36 -4.60 4.44 6.65
C ILE A 36 -6.09 4.08 6.67
N GLN A 37 -6.88 4.76 5.84
CA GLN A 37 -8.33 4.56 5.72
C GLN A 37 -8.72 4.14 4.30
N GLY A 38 -9.88 3.50 4.16
CA GLY A 38 -10.42 3.07 2.87
C GLY A 38 -11.22 1.77 2.96
N PRO A 39 -11.96 1.42 1.89
CA PRO A 39 -12.86 0.27 1.88
C PRO A 39 -12.11 -1.04 2.13
N THR A 40 -12.82 -2.06 2.63
CA THR A 40 -12.29 -3.42 2.76
C THR A 40 -11.78 -3.91 1.40
N GLY A 41 -10.58 -4.49 1.37
CA GLY A 41 -9.93 -4.94 0.14
C GLY A 41 -9.05 -3.89 -0.58
N GLY A 42 -9.05 -2.63 -0.15
CA GLY A 42 -8.26 -1.57 -0.79
C GLY A 42 -6.74 -1.57 -0.51
N GLY A 43 -6.12 -2.71 -0.22
CA GLY A 43 -4.64 -2.80 -0.09
C GLY A 43 -4.01 -2.29 1.21
N LYS A 44 -4.79 -1.69 2.13
CA LYS A 44 -4.30 -1.06 3.38
C LYS A 44 -3.46 -1.96 4.31
N SER A 45 -3.70 -3.27 4.28
CA SER A 45 -3.02 -4.25 5.13
C SER A 45 -1.84 -4.95 4.42
N THR A 46 -1.56 -4.54 3.18
CA THR A 46 -0.47 -5.03 2.33
C THR A 46 0.76 -4.16 2.50
#